data_AF-A0A396ITR8-F1
#
_entry.id   AF-A0A396ITR8-F1
#
_cell.length_a   1.000
_cell.length_b   1.000
_cell.length_c   1.000
_cell.angle_alpha   90.00
_cell.angle_beta   90.00
_cell.angle_gamma   90.00
#
_symmetry.space_group_name_H-M   'P 1'
#
loop_
_entity.id
_entity.type
_entity.pdbx_description
1 polymer ?
#
loop_
_entity_poly.entity_id
_entity_poly.type
_entity_poly.pdbx_seq_one_letter_code
_entity_poly.pdbx_strand_id
1 'polypeptide(L)'
;MVILPQCVSYTFVQVLMDNFLGEMVTKTLKLFQDSHVQVRLAAFTLMEMPINFVQAAQLLYHHRFMHAFSIALGSDEDNKVKEQAASAMLFFLKNTLPDSLALYEYADILMKKLLSMIQDKRSAKQRRIALLTFNIVVQRCNQVAHKYFAIYLPNLVEACSDKDSEIKEEAARGIRICAEFGTPTFKPFINMILSELNILIKDPNRSENAKACDIAVSAIGRICEFHRDCIDGSMFIPAWLSFLPLKEDLVEAKIMHEQLCSMVARLDRDLLGAGNQNLVKIIAVLLEVIEKGDKLATAQTINQMNNLLRQFGKTIPPSAFEKILMSLSAQQRELLLPFVSSF
;
A
#
# COMPACT_ATOMS: atom_id res chain seq x y z
N MET A 1 16.29 52.90 26.56
CA MET A 1 15.08 52.19 26.10
C MET A 1 15.00 52.31 24.59
N VAL A 2 15.67 51.42 23.86
CA VAL A 2 15.48 51.26 22.41
C VAL A 2 15.43 49.77 22.15
N ILE A 3 14.22 49.28 21.97
CA ILE A 3 13.92 47.91 21.58
C ILE A 3 14.37 47.77 20.12
N LEU A 4 15.30 46.85 19.88
CA LEU A 4 15.89 46.60 18.56
C LEU A 4 14.85 46.02 17.56
N PRO A 5 14.94 46.33 16.25
CA PRO A 5 13.91 46.01 15.24
C PRO A 5 14.00 44.59 14.65
N GLN A 6 14.78 43.68 15.25
CA GLN A 6 15.12 42.40 14.61
C GLN A 6 14.05 41.31 14.74
N CYS A 7 13.08 41.44 15.66
CA CYS A 7 11.93 40.53 15.70
C CYS A 7 10.84 40.87 14.67
N VAL A 8 10.78 42.11 14.17
CA VAL A 8 9.69 42.54 13.27
C VAL A 8 9.93 42.10 11.82
N SER A 9 11.19 42.01 11.35
CA SER A 9 11.46 41.66 9.95
C SER A 9 11.19 40.18 9.64
N TYR A 10 11.45 39.27 10.59
CA TYR A 10 11.17 37.84 10.41
C TYR A 10 9.66 37.58 10.37
N THR A 11 8.89 38.21 11.26
CA THR A 11 7.43 38.09 11.29
C THR A 11 6.78 38.79 10.10
N PHE A 12 7.31 39.93 9.63
CA PHE A 12 6.77 40.66 8.48
C PHE A 12 7.00 39.94 7.15
N VAL A 13 8.18 39.34 6.94
CA VAL A 13 8.46 38.51 5.75
C VAL A 13 7.59 37.26 5.75
N GLN A 14 7.39 36.63 6.91
CA GLN A 14 6.51 35.47 7.05
C GLN A 14 5.04 35.84 6.76
N VAL A 15 4.55 36.97 7.30
CA VAL A 15 3.20 37.48 7.02
C VAL A 15 3.02 37.87 5.55
N LEU A 16 4.03 38.48 4.91
CA LEU A 16 4.01 38.79 3.47
C LEU A 16 3.97 37.53 2.60
N MET A 17 4.76 36.51 2.96
CA MET A 17 4.77 35.22 2.28
C MET A 17 3.42 34.49 2.46
N ASP A 18 2.83 34.53 3.65
CA ASP A 18 1.52 33.94 3.93
C ASP A 18 0.40 34.65 3.18
N ASN A 19 0.44 35.99 3.10
CA ASN A 19 -0.53 36.80 2.34
C ASN A 19 -0.42 36.54 0.83
N PHE A 20 0.80 36.52 0.29
CA PHE A 20 1.03 36.20 -1.12
C PHE A 20 0.58 34.77 -1.45
N LEU A 21 0.90 33.80 -0.59
CA LEU A 21 0.46 32.42 -0.74
C LEU A 21 -1.07 32.30 -0.71
N GLY A 22 -1.74 33.00 0.22
CA GLY A 22 -3.20 33.02 0.31
C GLY A 22 -3.88 33.63 -0.92
N GLU A 23 -3.30 34.68 -1.50
CA GLU A 23 -3.77 35.26 -2.76
C GLU A 23 -3.60 34.28 -3.93
N MET A 24 -2.43 33.66 -4.03
CA MET A 24 -2.14 32.66 -5.07
C MET A 24 -3.06 31.44 -4.95
N VAL A 25 -3.29 30.93 -3.75
CA VAL A 25 -4.28 29.86 -3.49
C VAL A 25 -5.66 30.30 -3.96
N THR A 26 -6.07 31.52 -3.65
CA THR A 26 -7.39 32.04 -4.07
C THR A 26 -7.50 32.14 -5.59
N LYS A 27 -6.44 32.56 -6.28
CA LYS A 27 -6.37 32.55 -7.75
C LYS A 27 -6.46 31.13 -8.30
N THR A 28 -5.67 30.20 -7.79
CA THR A 28 -5.70 28.79 -8.21
C THR A 28 -7.08 28.17 -8.05
N LEU A 29 -7.76 28.40 -6.91
CA LEU A 29 -9.10 27.87 -6.67
C LEU A 29 -10.15 28.45 -7.64
N LYS A 30 -10.00 29.71 -8.05
CA LYS A 30 -10.86 30.28 -9.10
C LYS A 30 -10.64 29.60 -10.45
N LEU A 31 -9.41 29.23 -10.79
CA LEU A 31 -9.10 28.52 -12.03
C LEU A 31 -9.73 27.12 -12.08
N PHE A 32 -9.98 26.47 -10.95
CA PHE A 32 -10.73 25.20 -10.91
C PHE A 32 -12.19 25.34 -11.32
N GLN A 33 -12.74 26.56 -11.30
CA GLN A 33 -14.13 26.85 -11.67
C GLN A 33 -14.21 27.69 -12.94
N ASP A 34 -13.11 27.77 -13.70
CA ASP A 34 -13.07 28.53 -14.94
C ASP A 34 -14.04 27.95 -15.98
N SER A 35 -14.66 28.81 -16.78
CA SER A 35 -15.61 28.37 -17.81
C SER A 35 -14.95 27.48 -18.86
N HIS A 36 -13.66 27.67 -19.12
CA HIS A 36 -12.91 26.93 -20.13
C HIS A 36 -12.27 25.65 -19.56
N VAL A 37 -12.63 24.50 -20.15
CA VAL A 37 -12.17 23.16 -19.73
C VAL A 37 -10.64 23.06 -19.65
N GLN A 38 -9.91 23.63 -20.62
CA GLN A 38 -8.44 23.56 -20.62
C GLN A 38 -7.79 24.35 -19.47
N VAL A 39 -8.43 25.43 -19.01
CA VAL A 39 -7.93 26.20 -17.86
C VAL A 39 -8.08 25.37 -16.59
N ARG A 40 -9.25 24.71 -16.42
CA ARG A 40 -9.49 23.79 -15.29
C ARG A 40 -8.48 22.65 -15.29
N LEU A 41 -8.23 22.02 -16.44
CA LEU A 41 -7.24 20.95 -16.58
C LEU A 41 -5.84 21.42 -16.17
N ALA A 42 -5.35 22.53 -16.74
CA ALA A 42 -4.04 23.07 -16.42
C ALA A 42 -3.89 23.42 -14.92
N ALA A 43 -4.96 23.95 -14.32
CA ALA A 43 -4.97 24.26 -12.90
C ALA A 43 -4.85 23.00 -12.03
N PHE A 44 -5.55 21.92 -12.35
CA PHE A 44 -5.38 20.66 -11.63
C PHE A 44 -4.01 20.01 -11.87
N THR A 45 -3.47 20.08 -13.09
CA THR A 45 -2.09 19.62 -13.37
C THR A 45 -1.06 20.37 -12.54
N LEU A 46 -1.23 21.68 -12.34
CA LEU A 46 -0.35 22.47 -11.47
C LEU A 46 -0.29 21.89 -10.04
N MET A 47 -1.39 21.37 -9.52
CA MET A 47 -1.44 20.81 -8.15
C MET A 47 -0.74 19.46 -7.98
N GLU A 48 -0.30 18.85 -9.08
CA GLU A 48 0.52 17.63 -9.06
C GLU A 48 2.02 17.93 -9.09
N MET A 49 2.40 19.20 -9.31
CA MET A 49 3.79 19.58 -9.41
C MET A 49 4.46 19.54 -8.03
N PRO A 50 5.61 18.86 -7.87
CA PRO A 50 6.35 18.81 -6.61
C PRO A 50 7.18 20.09 -6.40
N ILE A 51 6.52 21.25 -6.47
CA ILE A 51 7.14 22.57 -6.28
C ILE A 51 6.77 23.14 -4.92
N ASN A 52 7.65 23.98 -4.36
CA ASN A 52 7.50 24.57 -3.02
C ASN A 52 6.14 25.27 -2.83
N PHE A 53 5.67 25.98 -3.86
CA PHE A 53 4.36 26.63 -3.82
C PHE A 53 3.23 25.61 -3.57
N VAL A 54 3.18 24.53 -4.34
CA VAL A 54 2.13 23.51 -4.24
C VAL A 54 2.19 22.83 -2.88
N GLN A 55 3.38 22.45 -2.42
CA GLN A 55 3.56 21.80 -1.12
C GLN A 55 3.11 22.72 0.03
N ALA A 56 3.54 23.99 0.03
CA ALA A 56 3.13 24.96 1.04
C ALA A 56 1.62 25.27 0.97
N ALA A 57 1.07 25.44 -0.22
CA ALA A 57 -0.35 25.69 -0.44
C ALA A 57 -1.20 24.51 0.06
N GLN A 58 -0.84 23.29 -0.30
CA GLN A 58 -1.52 22.07 0.14
C GLN A 58 -1.42 21.90 1.66
N LEU A 59 -0.26 22.15 2.26
CA LEU A 59 -0.07 22.02 3.70
C LEU A 59 -0.88 23.06 4.49
N LEU A 60 -0.80 24.33 4.12
CA LEU A 60 -1.39 25.45 4.88
C LEU A 60 -2.88 25.68 4.56
N TYR A 61 -3.32 25.35 3.35
CA TYR A 61 -4.69 25.61 2.85
C TYR A 61 -5.44 24.33 2.43
N HIS A 62 -5.03 23.17 2.95
CA HIS A 62 -5.61 21.84 2.69
C HIS A 62 -7.15 21.82 2.63
N HIS A 63 -7.83 22.51 3.55
CA HIS A 63 -9.30 22.46 3.67
C HIS A 63 -9.98 23.07 2.44
N ARG A 64 -9.40 24.13 1.87
CA ARG A 64 -9.91 24.78 0.66
C ARG A 64 -9.72 23.89 -0.56
N PHE A 65 -8.56 23.25 -0.67
CA PHE A 65 -8.25 22.33 -1.76
C PHE A 65 -9.12 21.07 -1.71
N MET A 66 -9.31 20.49 -0.53
CA MET A 66 -10.20 19.33 -0.33
C MET A 66 -11.63 19.63 -0.77
N HIS A 67 -12.17 20.78 -0.36
CA HIS A 67 -13.49 21.22 -0.80
C HIS A 67 -13.56 21.39 -2.33
N ALA A 68 -12.56 22.03 -2.93
CA ALA A 68 -12.55 22.27 -4.36
C ALA A 68 -12.35 20.99 -5.19
N PHE A 69 -11.51 20.07 -4.75
CA PHE A 69 -11.39 18.73 -5.35
C PHE A 69 -12.72 17.99 -5.27
N SER A 70 -13.38 18.02 -4.12
CA SER A 70 -14.71 17.40 -3.97
C SER A 70 -15.69 17.97 -4.99
N ILE A 71 -15.79 19.29 -5.16
CA ILE A 71 -16.67 19.91 -6.17
C ILE A 71 -16.34 19.39 -7.57
N ALA A 72 -15.06 19.36 -7.95
CA ALA A 72 -14.62 18.95 -9.29
C ALA A 72 -14.87 17.46 -9.60
N LEU A 73 -15.11 16.63 -8.58
CA LEU A 73 -15.53 15.23 -8.72
C LEU A 73 -17.06 15.08 -8.84
N GLY A 74 -17.83 16.17 -8.88
CA GLY A 74 -19.29 16.15 -9.03
C GLY A 74 -19.75 15.62 -10.39
N SER A 75 -20.99 15.12 -10.49
CA SER A 75 -21.54 14.45 -11.68
C SER A 75 -21.54 15.31 -12.95
N ASP A 76 -21.62 16.63 -12.81
CA ASP A 76 -21.89 17.54 -13.92
C ASP A 76 -20.61 18.02 -14.63
N GLU A 77 -19.43 17.65 -14.10
CA GLU A 77 -18.13 18.03 -14.69
C GLU A 77 -17.72 17.16 -15.88
N ASP A 78 -16.87 17.73 -16.74
CA ASP A 78 -16.23 17.02 -17.85
C ASP A 78 -15.37 15.85 -17.33
N ASN A 79 -15.44 14.70 -18.02
CA ASN A 79 -14.76 13.48 -17.56
C ASN A 79 -13.24 13.63 -17.47
N LYS A 80 -12.60 14.42 -18.34
CA LYS A 80 -11.16 14.68 -18.27
C LYS A 80 -10.83 15.57 -17.09
N VAL A 81 -11.67 16.56 -16.80
CA VAL A 81 -11.52 17.43 -15.61
C VAL A 81 -11.65 16.60 -14.34
N LYS A 82 -12.64 15.71 -14.25
CA LYS A 82 -12.79 14.76 -13.13
C LYS A 82 -11.55 13.90 -12.95
N GLU A 83 -11.02 13.32 -14.02
CA GLU A 83 -9.81 12.49 -13.97
C GLU A 83 -8.61 13.28 -13.45
N GLN A 84 -8.41 14.49 -13.95
CA GLN A 84 -7.29 15.33 -13.55
C GLN A 84 -7.46 15.84 -12.10
N ALA A 85 -8.67 16.20 -11.70
CA ALA A 85 -8.99 16.58 -10.32
C ALA A 85 -8.78 15.42 -9.34
N ALA A 86 -9.20 14.21 -9.72
CA ALA A 86 -8.98 13.00 -8.93
C ALA A 86 -7.48 12.71 -8.76
N SER A 87 -6.70 12.87 -9.84
CA SER A 87 -5.25 12.68 -9.82
C SER A 87 -4.54 13.74 -8.94
N ALA A 88 -4.96 15.01 -9.03
CA ALA A 88 -4.45 16.08 -8.17
C ALA A 88 -4.79 15.84 -6.68
N MET A 89 -6.01 15.37 -6.41
CA MET A 89 -6.43 14.99 -5.06
C MET A 89 -5.63 13.80 -4.52
N LEU A 90 -5.38 12.79 -5.35
CA LEU A 90 -4.53 11.66 -5.01
C LEU A 90 -3.11 12.13 -4.65
N PHE A 91 -2.52 13.01 -5.45
CA PHE A 91 -1.21 13.60 -5.16
C PHE A 91 -1.20 14.35 -3.83
N PHE A 92 -2.23 15.19 -3.60
CA PHE A 92 -2.43 15.88 -2.33
C PHE A 92 -2.46 14.91 -1.14
N LEU A 93 -3.28 13.84 -1.23
CA LEU A 93 -3.42 12.87 -0.14
C LEU A 93 -2.16 12.03 0.10
N LYS A 94 -1.33 11.80 -0.92
CA LYS A 94 -0.02 11.15 -0.78
C LYS A 94 0.99 12.01 -0.03
N ASN A 95 0.97 13.33 -0.21
CA ASN A 95 2.02 14.20 0.31
C ASN A 95 1.66 14.92 1.62
N THR A 96 0.37 15.14 1.91
CA THR A 96 -0.03 16.06 2.99
C THR A 96 -0.63 15.39 4.23
N LEU A 97 -0.93 14.09 4.23
CA LEU A 97 -1.62 13.42 5.36
C LEU A 97 -0.69 13.04 6.52
N PRO A 98 -0.92 13.50 7.76
CA PRO A 98 -0.93 12.53 8.86
C PRO A 98 -2.18 12.60 9.76
N ASP A 99 -2.56 13.77 10.29
CA ASP A 99 -3.55 13.84 11.39
C ASP A 99 -4.80 14.66 11.09
N SER A 100 -4.82 15.38 9.96
CA SER A 100 -5.84 16.41 9.72
C SER A 100 -7.13 15.88 9.11
N LEU A 101 -7.12 14.72 8.42
CA LEU A 101 -8.34 14.14 7.82
C LEU A 101 -9.41 13.74 8.84
N ALA A 102 -9.00 13.30 10.03
CA ALA A 102 -9.91 12.88 11.09
C ALA A 102 -10.76 14.04 11.64
N LEU A 103 -10.34 15.29 11.41
CA LEU A 103 -11.03 16.50 11.85
C LEU A 103 -11.97 17.10 10.79
N TYR A 104 -12.04 16.55 9.58
CA TYR A 104 -12.83 17.16 8.50
C TYR A 104 -14.25 16.62 8.39
N GLU A 105 -15.19 17.57 8.42
CA GLU A 105 -16.57 17.44 7.96
C GLU A 105 -16.69 16.88 6.53
N TYR A 106 -15.68 17.13 5.67
CA TYR A 106 -15.66 16.72 4.26
C TYR A 106 -15.19 15.29 4.00
N ALA A 107 -14.65 14.60 5.00
CA ALA A 107 -14.16 13.23 4.82
C ALA A 107 -15.29 12.28 4.39
N ASP A 108 -16.49 12.44 4.96
CA ASP A 108 -17.65 11.60 4.60
C ASP A 108 -18.09 11.80 3.14
N ILE A 109 -18.11 13.06 2.69
CA ILE A 109 -18.45 13.45 1.32
C ILE A 109 -17.42 12.86 0.35
N LEU A 110 -16.12 12.98 0.66
CA LEU A 110 -15.06 12.42 -0.15
C LEU A 110 -15.22 10.90 -0.30
N MET A 111 -15.38 10.17 0.80
CA MET A 111 -15.46 8.71 0.76
C MET A 111 -16.68 8.23 -0.04
N LYS A 112 -17.83 8.90 0.09
CA LYS A 112 -19.02 8.63 -0.73
C LYS A 112 -18.76 8.88 -2.22
N LYS A 113 -18.07 9.96 -2.57
CA LYS A 113 -17.69 10.25 -3.96
C LYS A 113 -16.73 9.20 -4.51
N LEU A 114 -15.70 8.82 -3.76
CA LEU A 114 -14.78 7.76 -4.17
C LEU A 114 -15.51 6.43 -4.40
N LEU A 115 -16.44 6.04 -3.52
CA LEU A 115 -17.27 4.84 -3.74
C LEU A 115 -18.09 4.92 -5.02
N SER A 116 -18.73 6.06 -5.28
CA SER A 116 -19.48 6.26 -6.53
C SER A 116 -18.58 6.16 -7.77
N MET A 117 -17.35 6.68 -7.70
CA MET A 117 -16.38 6.59 -8.78
C MET A 117 -15.88 5.16 -9.00
N ILE A 118 -15.69 4.37 -7.93
CA ILE A 118 -15.30 2.95 -8.02
C ILE A 118 -16.37 2.13 -8.75
N GLN A 119 -17.65 2.45 -8.50
CA GLN A 119 -18.81 1.80 -9.11
C GLN A 119 -19.05 2.24 -10.56
N ASP A 120 -18.60 3.44 -10.94
CA ASP A 120 -18.79 3.98 -12.28
C ASP A 120 -17.86 3.34 -13.33
N LYS A 121 -18.40 2.36 -14.07
CA LYS A 121 -17.65 1.62 -15.09
C LYS A 121 -17.33 2.42 -16.36
N ARG A 122 -17.68 3.71 -16.46
CA ARG A 122 -17.45 4.54 -17.66
C ARG A 122 -15.99 4.93 -17.87
N SER A 123 -15.18 5.06 -16.81
CA SER A 123 -13.75 5.37 -16.91
C SER A 123 -12.92 4.46 -15.99
N ALA A 124 -12.12 3.58 -16.60
CA ALA A 124 -11.16 2.75 -15.88
C ALA A 124 -10.15 3.60 -15.11
N LYS A 125 -9.72 4.73 -15.68
CA LYS A 125 -8.78 5.66 -15.04
C LYS A 125 -9.38 6.31 -13.79
N GLN A 126 -10.64 6.76 -13.84
CA GLN A 126 -11.31 7.31 -12.65
C GLN A 126 -11.46 6.25 -11.56
N ARG A 127 -11.90 5.04 -11.92
CA ARG A 127 -12.02 3.91 -10.99
C ARG A 127 -10.70 3.55 -10.33
N ARG A 128 -9.63 3.46 -11.11
CA ARG A 128 -8.27 3.19 -10.61
C ARG A 128 -7.81 4.25 -9.63
N ILE A 129 -7.95 5.53 -9.99
CA ILE A 129 -7.58 6.64 -9.09
C ILE A 129 -8.42 6.58 -7.80
N ALA A 130 -9.71 6.26 -7.90
CA ALA A 130 -10.59 6.16 -6.75
C ALA A 130 -10.21 4.99 -5.82
N LEU A 131 -9.92 3.80 -6.37
CA LEU A 131 -9.41 2.65 -5.61
C LEU A 131 -8.11 3.00 -4.89
N LEU A 132 -7.12 3.52 -5.61
CA LEU A 132 -5.82 3.91 -5.05
C LEU A 132 -5.96 5.00 -3.97
N THR A 133 -6.84 5.97 -4.18
CA THR A 133 -7.10 7.02 -3.20
C THR A 133 -7.74 6.45 -1.94
N PHE A 134 -8.74 5.59 -2.09
CA PHE A 134 -9.41 4.94 -0.96
C PHE A 134 -8.41 4.08 -0.17
N ASN A 135 -7.55 3.32 -0.86
CA ASN A 135 -6.45 2.54 -0.27
C ASN A 135 -5.55 3.40 0.63
N ILE A 136 -5.14 4.59 0.16
CA ILE A 136 -4.33 5.53 0.95
C ILE A 136 -5.10 6.02 2.19
N VAL A 137 -6.38 6.36 2.05
CA VAL A 137 -7.20 6.79 3.19
C VAL A 137 -7.33 5.68 4.22
N VAL A 138 -7.49 4.42 3.80
CA VAL A 138 -7.49 3.29 4.72
C VAL A 138 -6.15 3.16 5.45
N GLN A 139 -5.02 3.22 4.74
CA GLN A 139 -3.70 3.05 5.35
C GLN A 139 -3.33 4.18 6.33
N ARG A 140 -3.68 5.42 6.02
CA ARG A 140 -3.26 6.59 6.80
C ARG A 140 -4.32 7.07 7.78
N CYS A 141 -5.60 6.79 7.55
CA CYS A 141 -6.74 7.27 8.32
C CYS A 141 -7.85 6.21 8.46
N ASN A 142 -7.48 4.98 8.86
CA ASN A 142 -8.41 3.84 8.94
C ASN A 142 -9.70 4.15 9.72
N GLN A 143 -9.66 4.98 10.78
CA GLN A 143 -10.83 5.36 11.58
C GLN A 143 -11.93 6.02 10.74
N VAL A 144 -11.54 6.88 9.79
CA VAL A 144 -12.47 7.54 8.85
C VAL A 144 -13.02 6.54 7.85
N ALA A 145 -12.17 5.65 7.35
CA ALA A 145 -12.53 4.69 6.32
C ALA A 145 -13.40 3.53 6.86
N HIS A 146 -13.26 3.17 8.14
CA HIS A 146 -13.81 1.93 8.71
C HIS A 146 -15.32 1.76 8.48
N LYS A 147 -16.10 2.85 8.62
CA LYS A 147 -17.57 2.84 8.40
C LYS A 147 -17.98 2.47 6.98
N TYR A 148 -17.06 2.53 6.01
CA TYR A 148 -17.32 2.20 4.61
C TYR A 148 -16.88 0.79 4.22
N PHE A 149 -16.21 0.03 5.09
CA PHE A 149 -15.62 -1.26 4.73
C PHE A 149 -16.67 -2.26 4.25
N ALA A 150 -17.85 -2.26 4.86
CA ALA A 150 -18.97 -3.13 4.46
C ALA A 150 -19.43 -2.87 3.01
N ILE A 151 -19.26 -1.64 2.51
CA ILE A 151 -19.57 -1.28 1.12
C ILE A 151 -18.33 -1.51 0.24
N TYR A 152 -17.15 -1.17 0.73
CA TYR A 152 -15.92 -1.19 -0.06
C TYR A 152 -15.43 -2.60 -0.39
N LEU A 153 -15.50 -3.55 0.56
CA LEU A 153 -15.00 -4.91 0.38
C LEU A 153 -15.67 -5.67 -0.79
N PRO A 154 -17.01 -5.64 -0.96
CA PRO A 154 -17.64 -6.20 -2.16
C PRO A 154 -17.13 -5.59 -3.47
N ASN A 155 -16.91 -4.26 -3.51
CA ASN A 155 -16.41 -3.58 -4.70
C ASN A 155 -14.96 -3.99 -5.02
N LEU A 156 -14.13 -4.24 -4.01
CA LEU A 156 -12.78 -4.75 -4.18
C LEU A 156 -12.79 -6.16 -4.78
N VAL A 157 -13.62 -7.05 -4.24
CA VAL A 157 -13.76 -8.42 -4.73
C VAL A 157 -14.22 -8.43 -6.19
N GLU A 158 -15.23 -7.63 -6.55
CA GLU A 158 -15.67 -7.49 -7.94
C GLU A 158 -14.54 -6.97 -8.85
N ALA A 159 -13.76 -6.00 -8.36
CA ALA A 159 -12.68 -5.38 -9.13
C ALA A 159 -11.44 -6.29 -9.32
N CYS A 160 -11.27 -7.37 -8.56
CA CYS A 160 -10.22 -8.36 -8.81
C CYS A 160 -10.43 -9.13 -10.13
N SER A 161 -11.67 -9.20 -10.61
CA SER A 161 -12.06 -9.82 -11.88
C SER A 161 -12.18 -8.81 -13.04
N ASP A 162 -11.65 -7.59 -12.89
CA ASP A 162 -11.75 -6.56 -13.93
C ASP A 162 -10.96 -6.91 -15.19
N LYS A 163 -11.27 -6.26 -16.32
CA LYS A 163 -10.49 -6.42 -17.56
C LYS A 163 -9.21 -5.60 -17.54
N ASP A 164 -9.21 -4.50 -16.80
CA ASP A 164 -8.05 -3.61 -16.65
C ASP A 164 -7.10 -4.16 -15.58
N SER A 165 -5.85 -4.44 -15.95
CA SER A 165 -4.85 -5.03 -15.05
C SER A 165 -4.52 -4.12 -13.87
N GLU A 166 -4.46 -2.80 -14.05
CA GLU A 166 -4.17 -1.87 -12.97
C GLU A 166 -5.32 -1.80 -11.96
N ILE A 167 -6.58 -2.00 -12.42
CA ILE A 167 -7.73 -2.14 -11.50
C ILE A 167 -7.61 -3.42 -10.68
N LYS A 168 -7.23 -4.55 -11.29
CA LYS A 168 -6.99 -5.80 -10.54
C LYS A 168 -5.91 -5.62 -9.47
N GLU A 169 -4.81 -4.96 -9.83
CA GLU A 169 -3.69 -4.65 -8.92
C GLU A 169 -4.18 -3.83 -7.71
N GLU A 170 -4.88 -2.72 -7.95
CA GLU A 170 -5.38 -1.85 -6.87
C GLU A 170 -6.49 -2.50 -6.04
N ALA A 171 -7.29 -3.37 -6.64
CA ALA A 171 -8.30 -4.15 -5.94
C ALA A 171 -7.66 -5.16 -4.96
N ALA A 172 -6.71 -5.97 -5.45
CA ALA A 172 -5.98 -6.91 -4.61
C ALA A 172 -5.21 -6.17 -3.49
N ARG A 173 -4.64 -4.99 -3.80
CA ARG A 173 -3.94 -4.15 -2.81
C ARG A 173 -4.89 -3.62 -1.76
N GLY A 174 -6.09 -3.20 -2.16
CA GLY A 174 -7.13 -2.77 -1.23
C GLY A 174 -7.57 -3.89 -0.30
N ILE A 175 -7.70 -5.11 -0.80
CA ILE A 175 -7.99 -6.29 0.03
C ILE A 175 -6.86 -6.50 1.05
N ARG A 176 -5.59 -6.47 0.62
CA ARG A 176 -4.44 -6.60 1.51
C ARG A 176 -4.48 -5.56 2.63
N ILE A 177 -4.72 -4.30 2.29
CA ILE A 177 -4.80 -3.20 3.25
C ILE A 177 -5.97 -3.42 4.22
N CYS A 178 -7.14 -3.81 3.70
CA CYS A 178 -8.31 -4.04 4.53
C CYS A 178 -8.16 -5.25 5.45
N ALA A 179 -7.37 -6.27 5.08
CA ALA A 179 -7.06 -7.39 5.96
C ALA A 179 -6.25 -6.94 7.20
N GLU A 180 -5.48 -5.87 7.09
CA GLU A 180 -4.69 -5.33 8.21
C GLU A 180 -5.52 -4.38 9.10
N PHE A 181 -6.37 -3.53 8.50
CA PHE A 181 -7.07 -2.44 9.20
C PHE A 181 -8.58 -2.62 9.35
N GLY A 182 -9.15 -3.73 8.86
CA GLY A 182 -10.59 -3.90 8.66
C GLY A 182 -11.35 -4.73 9.68
N THR A 183 -10.68 -5.25 10.70
CA THR A 183 -11.35 -6.00 11.78
C THR A 183 -12.31 -5.09 12.56
N PRO A 184 -13.55 -5.52 12.85
CA PRO A 184 -14.14 -6.83 12.57
C PRO A 184 -14.85 -6.94 11.22
N THR A 185 -15.12 -5.82 10.54
CA THR A 185 -15.91 -5.73 9.30
C THR A 185 -15.37 -6.60 8.16
N PHE A 186 -14.07 -6.91 8.14
CA PHE A 186 -13.46 -7.79 7.14
C PHE A 186 -13.89 -9.26 7.26
N LYS A 187 -14.11 -9.76 8.48
CA LYS A 187 -14.29 -11.20 8.77
C LYS A 187 -15.37 -11.89 7.94
N PRO A 188 -16.58 -11.31 7.77
CA PRO A 188 -17.64 -11.94 6.99
C PRO A 188 -17.29 -12.16 5.50
N PHE A 189 -16.30 -11.42 4.98
CA PHE A 189 -15.93 -11.47 3.55
C PHE A 189 -14.75 -12.41 3.27
N ILE A 190 -14.10 -12.99 4.29
CA ILE A 190 -12.85 -13.76 4.14
C ILE A 190 -12.97 -14.89 3.11
N ASN A 191 -14.01 -15.71 3.20
CA ASN A 191 -14.15 -16.86 2.28
C ASN A 191 -14.31 -16.42 0.82
N MET A 192 -15.08 -15.37 0.59
CA MET A 192 -15.29 -14.81 -0.74
C MET A 192 -13.98 -14.19 -1.28
N ILE A 193 -13.27 -13.45 -0.43
CA ILE A 193 -11.97 -12.85 -0.75
C ILE A 193 -10.94 -13.93 -1.09
N LEU A 194 -10.80 -14.97 -0.27
CA LEU A 194 -9.84 -16.06 -0.50
C LEU A 194 -10.13 -16.81 -1.80
N SER A 195 -11.42 -17.01 -2.13
CA SER A 195 -11.83 -17.58 -3.41
C SER A 195 -11.34 -16.73 -4.58
N GLU A 196 -11.59 -15.42 -4.52
CA GLU A 196 -11.23 -14.49 -5.59
C GLU A 196 -9.72 -14.33 -5.77
N LEU A 197 -8.97 -14.19 -4.66
CA LEU A 197 -7.50 -14.13 -4.71
C LEU A 197 -6.90 -15.41 -5.30
N ASN A 198 -7.47 -16.58 -4.99
CA ASN A 198 -7.01 -17.85 -5.55
C ASN A 198 -7.28 -17.97 -7.06
N ILE A 199 -8.37 -17.37 -7.56
CA ILE A 199 -8.60 -17.24 -9.01
C ILE A 199 -7.52 -16.36 -9.64
N LEU A 200 -7.22 -15.20 -9.05
CA LEU A 200 -6.21 -14.27 -9.55
C LEU A 200 -4.79 -14.86 -9.56
N ILE A 201 -4.45 -15.67 -8.55
CA ILE A 201 -3.16 -16.36 -8.47
C ILE A 201 -3.02 -17.48 -9.52
N LYS A 202 -4.14 -18.13 -9.88
CA LYS A 202 -4.18 -19.25 -10.84
C LYS A 202 -4.51 -18.82 -12.28
N ASP A 203 -4.60 -17.52 -12.54
CA ASP A 203 -4.90 -16.97 -13.86
C ASP A 203 -3.89 -17.51 -14.91
N PRO A 204 -4.34 -18.19 -15.97
CA PRO A 204 -3.45 -18.67 -17.05
C PRO A 204 -2.65 -17.54 -17.72
N ASN A 205 -3.17 -16.31 -17.70
CA ASN A 205 -2.50 -15.11 -18.22
C ASN A 205 -1.58 -14.45 -17.18
N ARG A 206 -1.00 -15.25 -16.26
CA ARG A 206 -0.14 -14.79 -15.17
C ARG A 206 0.99 -13.87 -15.60
N SER A 207 1.55 -14.04 -16.80
CA SER A 207 2.63 -13.18 -17.29
C SER A 207 2.18 -11.72 -17.48
N GLU A 208 0.92 -11.49 -17.84
CA GLU A 208 0.35 -10.15 -17.99
C GLU A 208 -0.10 -9.56 -16.65
N ASN A 209 -0.50 -10.43 -15.71
CA ASN A 209 -1.01 -10.05 -14.38
C ASN A 209 -0.01 -10.33 -13.25
N ALA A 210 1.29 -10.36 -13.55
CA ALA A 210 2.33 -10.86 -12.65
C ALA A 210 2.37 -10.09 -11.31
N LYS A 211 2.22 -8.75 -11.36
CA LYS A 211 2.10 -7.90 -10.17
C LYS A 211 0.83 -8.17 -9.37
N ALA A 212 -0.31 -8.30 -10.05
CA ALA A 212 -1.58 -8.61 -9.38
C ALA A 212 -1.50 -9.94 -8.62
N CYS A 213 -0.79 -10.93 -9.15
CA CYS A 213 -0.53 -12.18 -8.44
C CYS A 213 0.31 -11.96 -7.16
N ASP A 214 1.40 -11.21 -7.23
CA ASP A 214 2.22 -10.89 -6.04
C ASP A 214 1.41 -10.13 -4.98
N ILE A 215 0.59 -9.16 -5.40
CA ILE A 215 -0.30 -8.42 -4.51
C ILE A 215 -1.36 -9.35 -3.89
N ALA A 216 -1.91 -10.30 -4.66
CA ALA A 216 -2.87 -11.28 -4.14
C ALA A 216 -2.25 -12.22 -3.11
N VAL A 217 -1.02 -12.70 -3.36
CA VAL A 217 -0.26 -13.48 -2.36
C VAL A 217 0.02 -12.64 -1.12
N SER A 218 0.31 -11.34 -1.28
CA SER A 218 0.48 -10.40 -0.18
C SER A 218 -0.81 -10.23 0.64
N ALA A 219 -1.97 -10.15 -0.02
CA ALA A 219 -3.27 -10.14 0.65
C ALA A 219 -3.52 -11.41 1.47
N ILE A 220 -3.23 -12.60 0.92
CA ILE A 220 -3.30 -13.87 1.67
C ILE A 220 -2.35 -13.83 2.89
N GLY A 221 -1.14 -13.29 2.72
CA GLY A 221 -0.19 -13.11 3.81
C GLY A 221 -0.75 -12.26 4.95
N ARG A 222 -1.40 -11.12 4.65
CA ARG A 222 -2.06 -10.30 5.68
C ARG A 222 -3.24 -11.02 6.33
N ILE A 223 -4.03 -11.79 5.58
CA ILE A 223 -5.10 -12.62 6.16
C ILE A 223 -4.52 -13.65 7.13
N CYS A 224 -3.40 -14.31 6.76
CA CYS A 224 -2.68 -15.23 7.63
C CYS A 224 -2.12 -14.58 8.89
N GLU A 225 -1.88 -13.26 8.89
CA GLU A 225 -1.38 -12.54 10.06
C GLU A 225 -2.51 -12.06 10.98
N PHE A 226 -3.52 -11.42 10.40
CA PHE A 226 -4.52 -10.65 11.15
C PHE A 226 -5.85 -11.38 11.35
N HIS A 227 -6.09 -12.47 10.63
CA HIS A 227 -7.37 -13.20 10.62
C HIS A 227 -7.21 -14.71 10.83
N ARG A 228 -6.20 -15.13 11.61
CA ARG A 228 -5.94 -16.55 11.92
C ARG A 228 -7.11 -17.27 12.56
N ASP A 229 -7.91 -16.56 13.34
CA ASP A 229 -9.11 -17.11 13.98
C ASP A 229 -10.22 -17.47 12.99
N CYS A 230 -10.10 -17.02 11.74
CA CYS A 230 -11.08 -17.23 10.68
C CYS A 230 -10.62 -18.22 9.60
N ILE A 231 -9.40 -18.77 9.69
CA ILE A 231 -8.82 -19.67 8.69
C ILE A 231 -8.12 -20.86 9.37
N ASP A 232 -7.89 -21.94 8.62
CA ASP A 232 -7.00 -23.01 9.07
C ASP A 232 -5.54 -22.62 8.78
N GLY A 233 -4.87 -22.05 9.79
CA GLY A 233 -3.47 -21.62 9.69
C GLY A 233 -2.52 -22.74 9.23
N SER A 234 -2.79 -23.98 9.64
CA SER A 234 -1.96 -25.15 9.29
C SER A 234 -2.01 -25.51 7.80
N MET A 235 -3.07 -25.09 7.10
CA MET A 235 -3.22 -25.25 5.66
C MET A 235 -2.80 -23.99 4.89
N PHE A 236 -3.27 -22.82 5.32
CA PHE A 236 -3.10 -21.58 4.55
C PHE A 236 -1.68 -21.00 4.63
N ILE A 237 -1.00 -21.09 5.78
CA ILE A 237 0.33 -20.50 5.95
C ILE A 237 1.40 -21.24 5.12
N PRO A 238 1.45 -22.59 5.11
CA PRO A 238 2.37 -23.30 4.23
C PRO A 238 2.09 -23.06 2.74
N ALA A 239 0.81 -22.95 2.35
CA ALA A 239 0.43 -22.61 0.99
C ALA A 239 0.92 -21.21 0.61
N TRP A 240 0.73 -20.21 1.48
CA TRP A 240 1.27 -18.86 1.29
C TRP A 240 2.80 -18.85 1.16
N LEU A 241 3.51 -19.56 2.06
CA LEU A 241 4.97 -19.69 2.02
C LEU A 241 5.48 -20.27 0.69
N SER A 242 4.71 -21.16 0.05
CA SER A 242 5.07 -21.77 -1.23
C SER A 242 5.20 -20.75 -2.37
N PHE A 243 4.45 -19.64 -2.30
CA PHE A 243 4.48 -18.57 -3.30
C PHE A 243 5.64 -17.59 -3.13
N LEU A 244 6.35 -17.62 -2.00
CA LEU A 244 7.49 -16.73 -1.76
C LEU A 244 8.78 -17.25 -2.42
N PRO A 245 9.74 -16.37 -2.77
CA PRO A 245 9.68 -14.91 -2.63
C PRO A 245 8.84 -14.23 -3.73
N LEU A 246 8.27 -13.07 -3.40
CA LEU A 246 7.63 -12.18 -4.37
C LEU A 246 8.70 -11.40 -5.14
N LYS A 247 8.45 -11.07 -6.41
CA LYS A 247 9.48 -10.54 -7.34
C LYS A 247 8.98 -9.46 -8.29
N GLU A 248 7.70 -9.41 -8.57
CA GLU A 248 7.07 -8.61 -9.61
C GLU A 248 6.57 -7.26 -9.04
N ASP A 249 5.95 -7.29 -7.86
CA ASP A 249 5.63 -6.07 -7.10
C ASP A 249 6.64 -5.88 -5.97
N LEU A 250 7.61 -4.99 -6.19
CA LEU A 250 8.71 -4.74 -5.25
C LEU A 250 8.26 -4.10 -3.93
N VAL A 251 7.12 -3.40 -3.92
CA VAL A 251 6.56 -2.83 -2.69
C VAL A 251 6.00 -3.97 -1.84
N GLU A 252 5.18 -4.83 -2.44
CA GLU A 252 4.60 -5.98 -1.75
C GLU A 252 5.66 -7.03 -1.35
N ALA A 253 6.70 -7.21 -2.17
CA ALA A 253 7.84 -8.05 -1.82
C ALA A 253 8.49 -7.61 -0.51
N LYS A 254 8.78 -6.31 -0.35
CA LYS A 254 9.38 -5.78 0.88
C LYS A 254 8.49 -6.03 2.09
N ILE A 255 7.18 -5.79 1.96
CA ILE A 255 6.20 -6.00 3.05
C ILE A 255 6.13 -7.49 3.43
N MET A 256 6.01 -8.39 2.45
CA MET A 256 5.83 -9.82 2.73
C MET A 256 7.11 -10.49 3.24
N HIS A 257 8.29 -10.07 2.77
CA HIS A 257 9.55 -10.59 3.27
C HIS A 257 9.84 -10.13 4.70
N GLU A 258 9.45 -8.91 5.07
CA GLU A 258 9.48 -8.44 6.46
C GLU A 258 8.51 -9.24 7.35
N GLN A 259 7.29 -9.49 6.89
CA GLN A 259 6.32 -10.33 7.61
C GLN A 259 6.87 -11.75 7.80
N LEU A 260 7.43 -12.37 6.77
CA LEU A 260 8.07 -13.69 6.87
C LEU A 260 9.15 -13.67 7.97
N CYS A 261 10.04 -12.68 7.98
CA CYS A 261 11.06 -12.57 9.02
C CYS A 261 10.46 -12.46 10.43
N SER A 262 9.39 -11.68 10.57
CA SER A 262 8.69 -11.51 11.85
C SER A 262 8.06 -12.81 12.33
N MET A 263 7.44 -13.57 11.42
CA MET A 263 6.86 -14.89 11.71
C MET A 263 7.95 -15.92 12.08
N VAL A 264 9.09 -15.91 11.38
CA VAL A 264 10.22 -16.78 11.72
C VAL A 264 10.80 -16.42 13.10
N ALA A 265 11.00 -15.13 13.38
CA ALA A 265 11.60 -14.66 14.62
C ALA A 265 10.78 -15.05 15.87
N ARG A 266 9.45 -15.15 15.74
CA ARG A 266 8.55 -15.58 16.82
C ARG A 266 8.29 -17.09 16.85
N LEU A 267 9.03 -17.90 16.08
CA LEU A 267 8.89 -19.35 16.01
C LEU A 267 7.45 -19.80 15.72
N ASP A 268 6.84 -19.15 14.74
CA ASP A 268 5.44 -19.36 14.37
C ASP A 268 5.18 -20.82 13.96
N ARG A 269 4.33 -21.52 14.74
CA ARG A 269 4.16 -22.99 14.63
C ARG A 269 3.58 -23.42 13.29
N ASP A 270 2.61 -22.67 12.79
CA ASP A 270 1.97 -22.98 11.49
C ASP A 270 2.94 -22.69 10.33
N LEU A 271 3.79 -21.68 10.47
CA LEU A 271 4.83 -21.39 9.49
C LEU A 271 5.90 -22.47 9.45
N LEU A 272 6.45 -22.86 10.61
CA LEU A 272 7.50 -23.87 10.70
C LEU A 272 6.97 -25.27 10.30
N GLY A 273 5.70 -25.53 10.59
CA GLY A 273 5.04 -26.81 10.36
C GLY A 273 5.50 -27.89 11.34
N ALA A 274 4.81 -29.04 11.31
CA ALA A 274 5.17 -30.18 12.14
C ALA A 274 6.62 -30.60 11.90
N GLY A 275 7.40 -30.75 12.97
CA GLY A 275 8.81 -31.12 12.89
C GLY A 275 9.69 -30.13 12.12
N ASN A 276 9.27 -28.86 11.99
CA ASN A 276 9.97 -27.84 11.20
C ASN A 276 10.10 -28.18 9.71
N GLN A 277 9.16 -28.95 9.14
CA GLN A 277 9.23 -29.40 7.75
C GLN A 277 9.36 -28.26 6.71
N ASN A 278 8.88 -27.05 7.03
CA ASN A 278 8.91 -25.91 6.12
C ASN A 278 10.25 -25.15 6.16
N LEU A 279 11.17 -25.50 7.06
CA LEU A 279 12.41 -24.78 7.30
C LEU A 279 13.32 -24.70 6.07
N VAL A 280 13.34 -25.74 5.24
CA VAL A 280 14.08 -25.75 3.97
C VAL A 280 13.57 -24.64 3.05
N LYS A 281 12.25 -24.53 2.88
CA LYS A 281 11.64 -23.50 2.04
C LYS A 281 11.89 -22.10 2.61
N ILE A 282 11.80 -21.93 3.93
CA ILE A 282 12.11 -20.65 4.61
C ILE A 282 13.56 -20.24 4.28
N ILE A 283 14.54 -21.11 4.53
CA ILE A 283 15.95 -20.83 4.26
C ILE A 283 16.17 -20.50 2.78
N ALA A 284 15.58 -21.26 1.87
CA ALA A 284 15.66 -20.99 0.43
C ALA A 284 15.16 -19.59 0.06
N VAL A 285 14.01 -19.16 0.63
CA VAL A 285 13.45 -17.83 0.41
C VAL A 285 14.38 -16.74 0.97
N LEU A 286 14.88 -16.91 2.20
CA LEU A 286 15.80 -15.93 2.82
C LEU A 286 17.06 -15.73 1.97
N LEU A 287 17.68 -16.82 1.51
CA LEU A 287 18.89 -16.77 0.70
C LEU A 287 18.66 -16.07 -0.64
N GLU A 288 17.55 -16.38 -1.32
CA GLU A 288 17.22 -15.72 -2.59
C GLU A 288 16.94 -14.22 -2.40
N VAL A 289 16.24 -13.83 -1.33
CA VAL A 289 15.99 -12.40 -1.05
C VAL A 289 17.28 -11.66 -0.69
N ILE A 290 18.18 -12.27 0.09
CA ILE A 290 19.50 -11.70 0.39
C ILE A 290 20.31 -11.49 -0.89
N GLU A 291 20.32 -12.47 -1.80
CA GLU A 291 21.03 -12.36 -3.08
C GLU A 291 20.50 -11.22 -3.95
N LYS A 292 19.18 -11.02 -3.98
CA LYS A 292 18.54 -9.93 -4.76
C LYS A 292 18.60 -8.56 -4.07
N GLY A 293 18.89 -8.55 -2.77
CA GLY A 293 19.17 -7.34 -2.00
C GLY A 293 18.00 -6.35 -1.94
N ASP A 294 18.32 -5.07 -2.16
CA ASP A 294 17.45 -3.91 -1.98
C ASP A 294 16.23 -3.87 -2.91
N LYS A 295 16.24 -4.68 -3.97
CA LYS A 295 15.09 -4.91 -4.85
C LYS A 295 13.93 -5.55 -4.11
N LEU A 296 14.21 -6.62 -3.34
CA LEU A 296 13.18 -7.46 -2.74
C LEU A 296 12.98 -7.22 -1.24
N ALA A 297 13.91 -6.54 -0.57
CA ALA A 297 13.87 -6.31 0.86
C ALA A 297 14.44 -4.94 1.24
N THR A 298 14.08 -4.41 2.41
CA THR A 298 14.77 -3.24 2.97
C THR A 298 16.11 -3.67 3.58
N ALA A 299 17.03 -2.72 3.80
CA ALA A 299 18.30 -3.01 4.48
C ALA A 299 18.08 -3.62 5.88
N GLN A 300 17.06 -3.15 6.61
CA GLN A 300 16.68 -3.71 7.91
C GLN A 300 16.21 -5.16 7.78
N THR A 301 15.34 -5.44 6.81
CA THR A 301 14.86 -6.79 6.54
C THR A 301 16.01 -7.73 6.17
N ILE A 302 16.94 -7.32 5.31
CA ILE A 302 18.13 -8.12 4.94
C ILE A 302 18.98 -8.43 6.18
N ASN A 303 19.21 -7.45 7.06
CA ASN A 303 19.94 -7.67 8.30
C ASN A 303 19.21 -8.67 9.22
N GLN A 304 17.89 -8.61 9.30
CA GLN A 304 17.09 -9.57 10.04
C GLN A 304 17.21 -10.98 9.45
N MET A 305 17.15 -11.13 8.12
CA MET A 305 17.35 -12.42 7.44
C MET A 305 18.73 -13.02 7.75
N ASN A 306 19.79 -12.22 7.67
CA ASN A 306 21.15 -12.64 8.02
C ASN A 306 21.24 -13.14 9.46
N ASN A 307 20.61 -12.45 10.40
CA ASN A 307 20.59 -12.85 11.82
C ASN A 307 19.83 -14.17 12.04
N LEU A 308 18.69 -14.35 11.36
CA LEU A 308 17.91 -15.59 11.41
C LEU A 308 18.71 -16.78 10.86
N LEU A 309 19.42 -16.61 9.74
CA LEU A 309 20.27 -17.67 9.19
C LEU A 309 21.42 -18.05 10.13
N ARG A 310 22.07 -17.08 10.79
CA ARG A 310 23.08 -17.35 11.83
C ARG A 310 22.48 -18.09 13.02
N GLN A 311 21.26 -17.74 13.42
CA GLN A 311 20.57 -18.41 14.53
C GLN A 311 20.24 -19.86 14.17
N PHE A 312 19.76 -20.13 12.96
CA PHE A 312 19.55 -21.49 12.46
C PHE A 312 20.85 -22.29 12.44
N GLY A 313 21.93 -21.70 11.96
CA GLY A 313 23.27 -22.27 12.02
C GLY A 313 23.76 -22.58 13.44
N LYS A 314 23.20 -21.99 14.51
CA LYS A 314 23.58 -22.32 15.90
C LYS A 314 22.64 -23.30 16.59
N THR A 315 21.39 -23.36 16.15
CA THR A 315 20.29 -24.02 16.87
C THR A 315 19.88 -25.35 16.24
N ILE A 316 20.09 -25.52 14.94
CA ILE A 316 19.75 -26.76 14.24
C ILE A 316 20.87 -27.78 14.46
N PRO A 317 20.56 -29.01 14.91
CA PRO A 317 21.55 -30.06 15.04
C PRO A 317 22.27 -30.36 13.72
N PRO A 318 23.58 -30.67 13.72
CA PRO A 318 24.36 -30.89 12.48
C PRO A 318 23.73 -31.91 11.52
N SER A 319 23.21 -33.02 12.04
CA SER A 319 22.55 -34.07 11.23
C SER A 319 21.24 -33.62 10.57
N ALA A 320 20.50 -32.70 11.19
CA ALA A 320 19.32 -32.10 10.59
C ALA A 320 19.72 -31.02 9.58
N PHE A 321 20.80 -30.30 9.86
CA PHE A 321 21.33 -29.27 8.97
C PHE A 321 21.88 -29.85 7.66
N GLU A 322 22.56 -31.00 7.71
CA GLU A 322 23.01 -31.72 6.51
C GLU A 322 21.85 -32.07 5.58
N LYS A 323 20.69 -32.49 6.11
CA LYS A 323 19.48 -32.77 5.31
C LYS A 323 18.94 -31.50 4.63
N ILE A 324 18.99 -30.38 5.33
CA ILE A 324 18.63 -29.07 4.75
C ILE A 324 19.58 -28.73 3.61
N LEU A 325 20.90 -28.82 3.84
CA LEU A 325 21.90 -28.58 2.80
C LEU A 325 21.66 -29.44 1.57
N MET A 326 21.39 -30.73 1.75
CA MET A 326 21.12 -31.65 0.64
C MET A 326 19.86 -31.30 -0.16
N SER A 327 18.89 -30.62 0.46
CA SER A 327 17.65 -30.18 -0.17
C SER A 327 17.78 -28.84 -0.91
N LEU A 328 18.87 -28.09 -0.69
CA LEU A 328 19.15 -26.82 -1.36
C LEU A 328 19.93 -27.02 -2.67
N SER A 329 19.78 -26.07 -3.60
CA SER A 329 20.59 -26.01 -4.82
C SER A 329 22.06 -25.69 -4.53
N ALA A 330 22.96 -25.94 -5.48
CA ALA A 330 24.39 -25.65 -5.31
C ALA A 330 24.65 -24.16 -4.96
N GLN A 331 24.01 -23.25 -5.70
CA GLN A 331 24.08 -21.81 -5.45
C GLN A 331 23.56 -21.43 -4.06
N GLN A 332 22.44 -22.02 -3.62
CA GLN A 332 21.90 -21.76 -2.29
C GLN A 332 22.82 -22.29 -1.18
N ARG A 333 23.46 -23.44 -1.37
CA ARG A 333 24.46 -23.96 -0.41
C ARG A 333 25.62 -23.00 -0.25
N GLU A 334 26.18 -22.50 -1.36
CA GLU A 334 27.26 -21.52 -1.34
C GLU A 334 26.88 -20.24 -0.60
N LEU A 335 25.67 -19.72 -0.85
CA LEU A 335 25.15 -18.55 -0.13
C LEU A 335 24.93 -18.82 1.36
N LEU A 336 24.63 -20.05 1.76
CA LEU A 336 24.39 -20.41 3.16
C LEU A 336 25.67 -20.60 3.97
N LEU A 337 26.77 -21.04 3.34
CA LEU A 337 28.05 -21.36 4.01
C LEU A 337 28.51 -20.30 5.03
N PRO A 338 28.51 -18.98 4.73
CA PRO A 338 29.00 -17.95 5.64
C PRO A 338 28.21 -17.84 6.96
N PHE A 339 26.98 -18.35 6.98
CA PHE A 339 26.11 -18.31 8.16
C PHE A 339 26.29 -19.52 9.08
N VAL A 340 27.04 -20.52 8.63
CA VAL A 340 27.19 -21.85 9.25
C VAL A 340 28.62 -22.10 9.71
N SER A 341 29.60 -21.33 9.24
CA SER A 341 31.04 -21.54 9.49
C SER A 341 31.52 -21.29 10.94
N SER A 342 30.62 -21.35 11.92
CA SER A 342 30.92 -21.21 13.35
C SER A 342 30.76 -22.51 14.14
N PHE A 343 30.64 -23.66 13.47
CA PHE A 343 30.65 -24.98 14.09
C PHE A 343 32.07 -25.49 14.35
#